data_AF-A0A538CTR9-F1
#
_entry.id   AF-A0A538CTR9-F1
#
_cell.length_a   1.000
_cell.length_b   1.000
_cell.length_c   1.000
_cell.angle_alpha   90.00
_cell.angle_beta   90.00
_cell.angle_gamma   90.00
#
_symmetry.space_group_name_H-M   'P 1'
#
loop_
_entity.id
_entity.type
_entity.pdbx_description
1 polymer ?
#
loop_
_entity_poly.entity_id
_entity_poly.type
_entity_poly.pdbx_seq_one_letter_code
_entity_poly.pdbx_strand_id
1 'polypeptide(L)'
;MSAYVAGREVDEITEAARRAGEARERIEGLALGGSRPDGSGYSLALALPPIGPGSWRLALRTLVAPQRHSHAAKVVGWLPRGFVRTDPISELIETFIPGDWPDHDAYWAVAADYSTGKRVAFGRPGAPRATVSQAVAASCAIPAFYHPVRIEGRRYVDGGICSPSNLDLLRGAELDLVVCLNPMSSLAQASGGSPGDRAAALMRAMVGRRLGHEARKLRDAGTRVLILQPGADDVKVMGFNMMSGRRRVQATQTAVKSTALALRRLRVRDPSVLPERTRRTSTAPRVAAKRRRRAA
;
A
#
# COMPACT_ATOMS: atom_id res chain seq x y z
N MET A 1 20.58 -13.22 -10.18
CA MET A 1 20.25 -12.11 -9.29
C MET A 1 19.20 -11.26 -9.97
N SER A 2 18.04 -11.07 -9.35
CA SER A 2 17.07 -10.05 -9.74
C SER A 2 16.92 -9.20 -8.48
N ALA A 3 17.85 -8.27 -8.19
CA ALA A 3 17.96 -6.95 -8.81
C ALA A 3 16.62 -6.20 -8.79
N TYR A 4 16.03 -6.07 -7.60
CA TYR A 4 15.06 -5.02 -7.32
C TYR A 4 15.85 -3.72 -7.16
N VAL A 5 16.20 -3.06 -8.26
CA VAL A 5 16.40 -1.62 -8.56
C VAL A 5 16.95 -0.64 -7.48
N ALA A 6 17.36 -1.08 -6.31
CA ALA A 6 18.19 -0.35 -5.36
C ALA A 6 19.30 -1.33 -4.94
N GLY A 7 20.56 -0.93 -5.11
CA GLY A 7 21.73 -1.77 -4.85
C GLY A 7 21.86 -2.18 -3.39
N ARG A 8 21.09 -3.18 -2.95
CA ARG A 8 21.17 -3.77 -1.62
C ARG A 8 21.35 -5.28 -1.72
N GLU A 9 22.29 -5.80 -0.93
CA GLU A 9 22.65 -7.21 -0.90
C GLU A 9 21.51 -8.08 -0.33
N VAL A 10 21.46 -9.36 -0.72
CA VAL A 10 20.44 -10.34 -0.31
C VAL A 10 20.38 -10.51 1.22
N ASP A 11 21.47 -10.21 1.92
CA ASP A 11 21.58 -10.26 3.36
C ASP A 11 20.81 -9.12 4.06
N GLU A 12 20.76 -7.91 3.48
CA GLU A 12 19.93 -6.82 4.01
C GLU A 12 18.43 -7.13 3.92
N ILE A 13 18.02 -7.88 2.90
CA ILE A 13 16.61 -8.28 2.69
C ILE A 13 16.22 -9.35 3.71
N THR A 14 17.12 -10.30 3.97
CA THR A 14 16.93 -11.34 5.00
C THR A 14 16.90 -10.70 6.38
N GLU A 15 17.76 -9.72 6.63
CA GLU A 15 17.77 -8.91 7.84
C GLU A 15 16.52 -8.04 7.99
N ALA A 16 16.03 -7.42 6.91
CA ALA A 16 14.78 -6.67 6.91
C ALA A 16 13.57 -7.59 7.14
N ALA A 17 13.57 -8.81 6.59
CA ALA A 17 12.55 -9.83 6.85
C ALA A 17 12.62 -10.36 8.29
N ARG A 18 13.82 -10.49 8.86
CA ARG A 18 14.05 -10.84 10.27
C ARG A 18 13.54 -9.72 11.19
N ARG A 19 13.91 -8.47 10.94
CA ARG A 19 13.37 -7.29 11.64
C ARG A 19 11.86 -7.18 11.48
N ALA A 20 11.31 -7.55 10.33
CA ALA A 20 9.86 -7.61 10.12
C ALA A 20 9.20 -8.75 10.93
N GLY A 21 9.90 -9.87 11.14
CA GLY A 21 9.50 -10.95 12.04
C GLY A 21 9.54 -10.53 13.52
N GLU A 22 10.60 -9.85 13.95
CA GLU A 22 10.74 -9.34 15.33
C GLU A 22 9.77 -8.19 15.61
N ALA A 23 9.60 -7.28 14.66
CA ALA A 23 8.55 -6.27 14.71
C ALA A 23 7.18 -6.94 14.71
N ARG A 24 6.97 -8.04 13.99
CA ARG A 24 5.72 -8.81 14.04
C ARG A 24 5.49 -9.44 15.41
N GLU A 25 6.50 -9.98 16.09
CA GLU A 25 6.35 -10.48 17.46
C GLU A 25 6.06 -9.34 18.44
N ARG A 26 6.71 -8.19 18.27
CA ARG A 26 6.34 -6.96 18.99
C ARG A 26 4.89 -6.61 18.70
N ILE A 27 4.48 -6.48 17.43
CA ILE A 27 3.12 -6.16 16.98
C ILE A 27 2.09 -7.18 17.45
N GLU A 28 2.37 -8.48 17.45
CA GLU A 28 1.47 -9.49 17.99
C GLU A 28 1.36 -9.31 19.52
N GLY A 29 2.44 -8.92 20.21
CA GLY A 29 2.39 -8.41 21.59
C GLY A 29 1.62 -7.09 21.75
N LEU A 30 1.71 -6.15 20.81
CA LEU A 30 0.97 -4.88 20.81
C LEU A 30 -0.52 -5.10 20.46
N ALA A 31 -0.84 -6.08 19.63
CA ALA A 31 -2.18 -6.34 19.07
C ALA A 31 -2.96 -7.41 19.85
N LEU A 32 -2.30 -8.26 20.64
CA LEU A 32 -2.91 -9.23 21.55
C LEU A 32 -3.00 -8.72 23.01
N GLY A 33 -2.74 -7.44 23.26
CA GLY A 33 -2.94 -6.83 24.57
C GLY A 33 -1.80 -7.05 25.58
N GLY A 34 -0.55 -6.91 25.15
CA GLY A 34 0.61 -6.83 26.05
C GLY A 34 0.76 -5.43 26.67
N SER A 35 1.14 -5.38 27.95
CA SER A 35 1.41 -4.11 28.66
C SER A 35 2.74 -3.49 28.23
N ARG A 36 2.80 -2.15 28.16
CA ARG A 36 4.07 -1.40 28.15
C ARG A 36 4.94 -1.77 29.36
N PRO A 37 6.27 -1.52 29.31
CA PRO A 37 7.14 -1.54 30.50
C PRO A 37 6.68 -0.58 31.62
N ASP A 38 5.80 0.39 31.30
CA ASP A 38 5.15 1.33 32.22
C ASP A 38 3.75 0.89 32.70
N GLY A 39 3.27 -0.28 32.29
CA GLY A 39 1.99 -0.84 32.71
C GLY A 39 0.76 -0.35 31.93
N SER A 40 0.89 0.52 30.93
CA SER A 40 -0.25 0.89 30.08
C SER A 40 -0.47 -0.11 28.94
N GLY A 41 -1.64 -0.74 28.89
CA GLY A 41 -2.00 -1.72 27.85
C GLY A 41 -2.36 -1.09 26.50
N TYR A 42 -2.19 -1.83 25.41
CA TYR A 42 -2.77 -1.49 24.12
C TYR A 42 -4.27 -1.72 24.14
N SER A 43 -5.02 -0.66 24.45
CA SER A 43 -6.44 -0.62 24.17
C SER A 43 -6.62 -0.07 22.76
N LEU A 44 -7.22 -0.86 21.86
CA LEU A 44 -8.05 -0.32 20.78
C LEU A 44 -9.14 0.50 21.47
N ALA A 45 -8.84 1.77 21.76
CA ALA A 45 -9.80 2.68 22.33
C ALA A 45 -10.87 2.94 21.26
N LEU A 46 -11.91 2.10 21.24
CA LEU A 46 -13.14 2.34 20.52
C LEU A 46 -13.76 3.60 21.11
N ALA A 47 -13.44 4.76 20.51
CA ALA A 47 -14.20 5.97 20.78
C ALA A 47 -15.58 5.82 20.11
N LEU A 48 -16.65 6.19 20.82
CA LEU A 48 -17.99 6.27 20.23
C LEU A 48 -17.94 7.16 18.97
N PRO A 49 -18.55 6.74 17.84
CA PRO A 49 -18.48 7.52 16.60
C PRO A 49 -19.13 8.89 16.85
N PRO A 50 -18.43 10.01 16.59
CA PRO A 50 -19.05 11.32 16.78
C PRO A 50 -20.20 11.49 15.78
N ILE A 51 -21.38 11.87 16.27
CA ILE A 51 -22.56 12.15 15.45
C ILE A 51 -22.27 13.41 14.63
N GLY A 52 -21.97 13.26 13.33
CA GLY A 52 -21.81 14.37 12.39
C GLY A 52 -20.76 14.13 11.29
N PRO A 53 -20.68 15.02 10.29
CA PRO A 53 -19.74 14.89 9.18
C PRO A 53 -18.30 15.03 9.67
N GLY A 54 -17.42 14.11 9.26
CA GLY A 54 -16.05 14.01 9.76
C GLY A 54 -15.22 15.25 9.46
N SER A 55 -15.52 15.91 8.32
CA SER A 55 -15.04 17.26 7.99
C SER A 55 -16.20 18.12 7.50
N TRP A 56 -16.81 18.88 8.41
CA TRP A 56 -17.78 19.93 8.08
C TRP A 56 -17.30 20.87 6.96
N ARG A 57 -16.02 21.26 6.96
CA ARG A 57 -15.45 22.13 5.92
C ARG A 57 -15.41 21.46 4.55
N LEU A 58 -15.08 20.17 4.49
CA LEU A 58 -15.11 19.41 3.23
C LEU A 58 -16.55 19.18 2.77
N ALA A 59 -17.45 18.81 3.68
CA ALA A 59 -18.88 18.66 3.40
C ALA A 59 -19.48 19.95 2.81
N LEU A 60 -19.26 21.10 3.46
CA LEU A 60 -19.69 22.41 2.99
C LEU A 60 -19.07 22.78 1.64
N ARG A 61 -17.75 22.57 1.44
CA ARG A 61 -17.10 22.86 0.16
C ARG A 61 -17.56 21.95 -0.97
N THR A 62 -17.89 20.70 -0.69
CA THR A 62 -18.44 19.77 -1.69
C THR A 62 -19.86 20.14 -2.11
N LEU A 63 -20.63 20.81 -1.25
CA LEU A 63 -21.93 21.39 -1.60
C LEU A 63 -21.79 22.67 -2.44
N VAL A 64 -20.83 23.54 -2.09
CA VAL A 64 -20.65 24.85 -2.74
C VAL A 64 -19.90 24.76 -4.08
N ALA A 65 -18.93 23.85 -4.21
CA ALA A 65 -18.11 23.69 -5.41
C ALA A 65 -18.01 22.21 -5.86
N PRO A 66 -19.13 21.52 -6.15
CA PRO A 66 -19.14 20.09 -6.41
C PRO A 66 -18.28 19.68 -7.62
N GLN A 67 -18.09 20.56 -8.60
CA GLN A 67 -17.29 20.27 -9.79
C GLN A 67 -15.77 20.20 -9.49
N ARG A 68 -15.31 20.74 -8.36
CA ARG A 68 -13.88 20.81 -8.00
C ARG A 68 -13.39 19.64 -7.14
N HIS A 69 -14.27 18.69 -6.81
CA HIS A 69 -13.98 17.57 -5.92
C HIS A 69 -14.31 16.23 -6.59
N SER A 70 -13.47 15.21 -6.34
CA SER A 70 -13.77 13.83 -6.78
C SER A 70 -15.07 13.33 -6.15
N HIS A 71 -15.76 12.40 -6.80
CA HIS A 71 -16.98 11.81 -6.23
C HIS A 71 -16.74 11.15 -4.87
N ALA A 72 -15.56 10.54 -4.65
CA ALA A 72 -15.18 10.00 -3.36
C ALA A 72 -14.97 11.10 -2.30
N ALA A 73 -14.35 12.23 -2.64
CA ALA A 73 -14.21 13.36 -1.72
C ALA A 73 -15.56 13.96 -1.30
N LYS A 74 -16.57 13.93 -2.18
CA LYS A 74 -17.95 14.35 -1.87
C LYS A 74 -18.60 13.46 -0.81
N VAL A 75 -18.31 12.15 -0.80
CA VAL A 75 -18.84 11.23 0.21
C VAL A 75 -18.06 11.34 1.53
N VAL A 76 -16.74 11.52 1.44
CA VAL A 76 -15.83 11.57 2.60
C VAL A 76 -16.06 12.75 3.52
N GLY A 77 -16.50 13.91 3.00
CA GLY A 77 -16.86 15.05 3.84
C GLY A 77 -17.95 14.73 4.86
N TRP A 78 -18.89 13.86 4.48
CA TRP A 78 -20.08 13.49 5.26
C TRP A 78 -19.88 12.27 6.14
N LEU A 79 -18.88 11.44 5.85
CA LEU A 79 -18.55 10.28 6.67
C LEU A 79 -18.09 10.74 8.07
N PRO A 80 -18.53 10.08 9.16
CA PRO A 80 -18.10 10.43 10.51
C PRO A 80 -16.59 10.32 10.68
N ARG A 81 -16.04 10.92 11.73
CA ARG A 81 -14.61 10.72 12.03
C ARG A 81 -14.38 9.25 12.38
N GLY A 82 -13.28 8.70 11.90
CA GLY A 82 -12.86 7.37 12.30
C GLY A 82 -12.61 7.29 13.79
N PHE A 83 -12.83 6.11 14.34
CA PHE A 83 -12.73 5.78 15.76
C PHE A 83 -11.44 5.02 16.09
N VAL A 84 -10.62 4.69 15.08
CA VAL A 84 -9.33 4.01 15.24
C VAL A 84 -8.19 5.05 15.19
N ARG A 85 -7.29 4.99 16.17
CA ARG A 85 -6.09 5.83 16.21
C ARG A 85 -5.08 5.40 15.15
N THR A 86 -4.37 6.36 14.57
CA THR A 86 -3.30 6.13 13.58
C THR A 86 -1.93 5.95 14.21
N ASP A 87 -1.79 6.23 15.51
CA ASP A 87 -0.52 6.16 16.25
C ASP A 87 0.22 4.81 16.08
N PRO A 88 -0.46 3.64 16.10
CA PRO A 88 0.22 2.36 15.88
C PRO A 88 0.88 2.21 14.50
N ILE A 89 0.37 2.93 13.48
CA ILE A 89 0.99 2.92 12.15
C ILE A 89 2.29 3.72 12.18
N SER A 90 2.29 4.89 12.82
CA SER A 90 3.49 5.72 12.94
C SER A 90 4.59 4.99 13.72
N GLU A 91 4.25 4.41 14.88
CA GLU A 91 5.17 3.66 15.74
C GLU A 91 5.81 2.47 15.00
N LEU A 92 5.02 1.78 14.16
CA LEU A 92 5.52 0.69 13.34
C LEU A 92 6.56 1.19 12.33
N ILE A 93 6.29 2.30 11.64
CA ILE A 93 7.21 2.84 10.64
C ILE A 93 8.51 3.34 11.28
N GLU A 94 8.42 3.98 12.46
CA GLU A 94 9.58 4.43 13.24
C GLU A 94 10.50 3.28 13.65
N THR A 95 9.98 2.05 13.75
CA THR A 95 10.78 0.86 14.03
C THR A 95 11.71 0.48 12.85
N PHE A 96 11.33 0.80 11.61
CA PHE A 96 12.06 0.36 10.41
C PHE A 96 12.87 1.44 9.72
N ILE A 97 12.43 2.70 9.82
CA ILE A 97 13.08 3.81 9.13
C ILE A 97 13.71 4.72 10.17
N PRO A 98 15.04 4.66 10.34
CA PRO A 98 15.73 5.62 11.20
C PRO A 98 15.74 6.98 10.51
N GLY A 99 15.09 7.98 11.11
CA GLY A 99 15.10 9.37 10.65
C GLY A 99 13.80 9.87 10.03
N ASP A 100 13.85 11.09 9.48
CA ASP A 100 12.66 11.81 9.02
C ASP A 100 12.12 11.29 7.68
N TRP A 101 12.97 10.81 6.76
CA TRP A 101 12.57 10.37 5.42
C TRP A 101 13.48 9.25 4.92
N PRO A 102 13.01 8.32 4.05
CA PRO A 102 13.90 7.36 3.39
C PRO A 102 14.99 8.05 2.60
N ASP A 103 16.17 7.43 2.55
CA ASP A 103 17.30 7.82 1.69
C ASP A 103 17.04 7.42 0.23
N HIS A 104 15.93 7.95 -0.32
CA HIS A 104 15.51 7.75 -1.70
C HIS A 104 14.51 8.84 -2.12
N ASP A 105 14.93 9.74 -3.01
CA ASP A 105 14.14 10.93 -3.40
C ASP A 105 12.84 10.61 -4.16
N ALA A 106 12.74 9.41 -4.74
CA ALA A 106 11.52 8.98 -5.45
C ALA A 106 10.44 8.32 -4.57
N TYR A 107 10.59 8.33 -3.23
CA TYR A 107 9.54 7.83 -2.35
C TYR A 107 8.50 8.92 -2.04
N TRP A 108 7.24 8.67 -2.40
CA TRP A 108 6.12 9.55 -2.06
C TRP A 108 5.01 8.80 -1.30
N ALA A 109 4.62 9.34 -0.16
CA ALA A 109 3.42 8.94 0.55
C ALA A 109 2.27 9.88 0.20
N VAL A 110 1.17 9.33 -0.33
CA VAL A 110 0.08 10.14 -0.89
C VAL A 110 -1.11 10.18 0.06
N ALA A 111 -1.42 11.38 0.54
CA ALA A 111 -2.59 11.68 1.36
C ALA A 111 -3.49 12.71 0.66
N ALA A 112 -4.56 13.12 1.34
CA ALA A 112 -5.39 14.23 0.95
C ALA A 112 -5.61 15.17 2.14
N ASP A 113 -5.52 16.49 1.90
CA ASP A 113 -5.87 17.48 2.91
C ASP A 113 -7.38 17.37 3.20
N TYR A 114 -7.72 17.14 4.47
CA TYR A 114 -9.08 16.81 4.89
C TYR A 114 -10.05 18.02 4.87
N SER A 115 -9.52 19.23 4.72
CA SER A 115 -10.32 20.46 4.59
C SER A 115 -10.62 20.83 3.15
N THR A 116 -9.73 20.46 2.22
CA THR A 116 -9.81 20.82 0.80
C THR A 116 -10.11 19.64 -0.12
N GLY A 117 -9.89 18.41 0.34
CA GLY A 117 -9.92 17.20 -0.49
C GLY A 117 -8.83 17.17 -1.57
N LYS A 118 -7.84 18.08 -1.52
CA LYS A 118 -6.73 18.10 -2.47
C LYS A 118 -5.68 17.08 -2.08
N ARG A 119 -5.18 16.35 -3.08
CA ARG A 119 -4.10 15.39 -2.93
C ARG A 119 -2.81 16.09 -2.50
N VAL A 120 -2.08 15.46 -1.59
CA VAL A 120 -0.74 15.86 -1.16
C VAL A 120 0.17 14.64 -1.28
N ALA A 121 1.27 14.79 -2.01
CA ALA A 121 2.30 13.76 -2.11
C ALA A 121 3.49 14.20 -1.25
N PHE A 122 3.55 13.71 -0.01
CA PHE A 122 4.69 13.96 0.87
C PHE A 122 5.96 13.37 0.24
N GLY A 123 7.08 14.09 0.30
CA GLY A 123 8.32 13.75 -0.40
C GLY A 123 8.48 14.45 -1.77
N ARG A 124 7.44 15.11 -2.30
CA ARG A 124 7.62 16.01 -3.46
C ARG A 124 8.11 17.40 -3.05
N PRO A 125 8.83 18.11 -3.93
CA PRO A 125 9.07 19.53 -3.79
C PRO A 125 7.77 20.31 -3.56
N GLY A 126 7.76 21.17 -2.54
CA GLY A 126 6.59 21.97 -2.15
C GLY A 126 5.54 21.24 -1.32
N ALA A 127 5.77 19.98 -0.94
CA ALA A 127 4.94 19.31 0.06
C ALA A 127 5.20 19.86 1.47
N PRO A 128 4.21 19.82 2.38
CA PRO A 128 4.41 20.15 3.79
C PRO A 128 5.50 19.26 4.41
N ARG A 129 6.24 19.77 5.40
CA ARG A 129 7.29 18.99 6.07
C ARG A 129 6.62 17.95 6.97
N ALA A 130 7.01 16.69 6.81
CA ALA A 130 6.47 15.56 7.55
C ALA A 130 7.56 14.51 7.77
N THR A 131 7.52 13.80 8.88
CA THR A 131 8.27 12.53 8.97
C THR A 131 7.60 11.47 8.09
N VAL A 132 8.35 10.45 7.69
CA VAL A 132 7.81 9.32 6.93
C VAL A 132 6.73 8.58 7.71
N SER A 133 6.87 8.45 9.03
CA SER A 133 5.85 7.86 9.90
C SER A 133 4.54 8.64 9.85
N GLN A 134 4.59 9.97 9.96
CA GLN A 134 3.43 10.85 9.82
C GLN A 134 2.80 10.76 8.42
N ALA A 135 3.63 10.78 7.38
CA ALA A 135 3.16 10.76 6.00
C ALA A 135 2.48 9.42 5.65
N VAL A 136 3.04 8.30 6.10
CA VAL A 136 2.44 6.96 5.95
C VAL A 136 1.15 6.85 6.75
N ALA A 137 1.15 7.29 8.02
CA ALA A 137 -0.05 7.31 8.84
C ALA A 137 -1.17 8.13 8.20
N ALA A 138 -0.85 9.30 7.63
CA ALA A 138 -1.79 10.12 6.88
C ALA A 138 -2.30 9.40 5.62
N SER A 139 -1.41 8.74 4.88
CA SER A 139 -1.74 7.95 3.70
C SER A 139 -2.65 6.76 3.99
N CYS A 140 -2.61 6.21 5.21
CA CYS A 140 -3.44 5.09 5.65
C CYS A 140 -4.69 5.51 6.45
N ALA A 141 -4.89 6.82 6.68
CA ALA A 141 -5.97 7.33 7.50
C ALA A 141 -7.33 7.34 6.76
N ILE A 142 -7.87 6.13 6.50
CA ILE A 142 -9.13 5.91 5.81
C ILE A 142 -10.27 6.64 6.56
N PRO A 143 -10.98 7.59 5.93
CA PRO A 143 -12.10 8.28 6.54
C PRO A 143 -13.16 7.31 7.08
N ALA A 144 -13.88 7.69 8.14
CA ALA A 144 -14.81 6.84 8.89
C ALA A 144 -14.19 5.68 9.68
N PHE A 145 -12.94 5.30 9.41
CA PHE A 145 -12.26 4.22 10.12
C PHE A 145 -11.14 4.76 11.02
N TYR A 146 -10.24 5.57 10.46
CA TYR A 146 -9.13 6.18 11.19
C TYR A 146 -9.34 7.67 11.52
N HIS A 147 -8.70 8.14 12.59
CA HIS A 147 -8.57 9.56 12.87
C HIS A 147 -7.70 10.25 11.80
N PRO A 148 -8.07 11.46 11.33
CA PRO A 148 -7.21 12.25 10.46
C PRO A 148 -5.90 12.61 11.16
N VAL A 149 -4.77 12.46 10.46
CA VAL A 149 -3.43 12.79 10.99
C VAL A 149 -3.20 14.30 10.89
N ARG A 150 -2.65 14.90 11.95
CA ARG A 150 -2.27 16.31 11.97
C ARG A 150 -0.79 16.46 11.61
N ILE A 151 -0.49 17.24 10.56
CA ILE A 151 0.87 17.58 10.13
C ILE A 151 0.89 19.08 9.86
N GLU A 152 1.82 19.80 10.51
CA GLU A 152 1.95 21.28 10.41
C GLU A 152 0.59 22.01 10.61
N GLY A 153 -0.18 21.60 11.61
CA GLY A 153 -1.48 22.21 11.93
C GLY A 153 -2.63 21.88 10.96
N ARG A 154 -2.37 21.15 9.87
CA ARG A 154 -3.38 20.71 8.90
C ARG A 154 -3.74 19.23 9.12
N ARG A 155 -4.97 18.85 8.77
CA ARG A 155 -5.46 17.47 8.88
C ARG A 155 -5.40 16.77 7.54
N TYR A 156 -4.93 15.54 7.53
CA TYR A 156 -4.79 14.70 6.35
C TYR A 156 -5.51 13.36 6.54
N VAL A 157 -6.00 12.82 5.44
CA VAL A 157 -6.65 11.51 5.34
C VAL A 157 -6.09 10.74 4.15
N ASP A 158 -6.44 9.46 4.06
CA ASP A 158 -6.02 8.53 3.01
C ASP A 158 -6.15 9.14 1.59
N GLY A 159 -5.08 9.04 0.79
CA GLY A 159 -5.02 9.60 -0.57
C GLY A 159 -5.90 8.86 -1.59
N GLY A 160 -6.36 7.67 -1.25
CA GLY A 160 -7.30 6.84 -2.01
C GLY A 160 -8.63 7.55 -2.31
N ILE A 161 -9.00 8.55 -1.51
CA ILE A 161 -10.17 9.41 -1.79
C ILE A 161 -9.99 10.23 -3.07
N CYS A 162 -8.75 10.53 -3.46
CA CYS A 162 -8.42 11.22 -4.70
C CYS A 162 -8.20 10.21 -5.83
N SER A 163 -7.35 9.21 -5.57
CA SER A 163 -7.16 8.05 -6.44
C SER A 163 -6.57 6.89 -5.65
N PRO A 164 -7.10 5.66 -5.80
CA PRO A 164 -6.49 4.47 -5.19
C PRO A 164 -5.09 4.15 -5.72
N SER A 165 -4.75 4.57 -6.95
CA SER A 165 -3.44 4.31 -7.57
C SER A 165 -2.52 5.52 -7.61
N ASN A 166 -3.09 6.74 -7.67
CA ASN A 166 -2.35 7.99 -7.87
C ASN A 166 -1.37 7.96 -9.06
N LEU A 167 -1.66 7.13 -10.07
CA LEU A 167 -0.74 6.83 -11.16
C LEU A 167 -0.46 8.06 -12.03
N ASP A 168 -1.45 8.95 -12.10
CA ASP A 168 -1.37 10.22 -12.81
C ASP A 168 -0.32 11.19 -12.23
N LEU A 169 0.18 10.99 -11.00
CA LEU A 169 1.29 11.78 -10.45
C LEU A 169 2.61 11.56 -11.18
N LEU A 170 2.77 10.42 -11.85
CA LEU A 170 4.00 10.06 -12.57
C LEU A 170 4.07 10.69 -13.97
N ARG A 171 3.05 11.44 -14.37
CA ARG A 171 3.03 12.10 -15.68
C ARG A 171 4.15 13.14 -15.75
N GLY A 172 4.99 13.03 -16.77
CA GLY A 172 6.13 13.93 -16.96
C GLY A 172 7.37 13.56 -16.15
N ALA A 173 7.38 12.41 -15.48
CA ALA A 173 8.55 11.91 -14.76
C ALA A 173 9.58 11.18 -15.67
N GLU A 174 9.39 11.22 -17.01
CA GLU A 174 10.30 10.63 -18.02
C GLU A 174 10.71 9.18 -17.70
N LEU A 175 9.73 8.34 -17.34
CA LEU A 175 9.94 6.93 -16.99
C LEU A 175 9.74 6.01 -18.19
N ASP A 176 10.66 5.05 -18.36
CA ASP A 176 10.54 3.99 -19.38
C ASP A 176 9.39 3.02 -19.10
N LEU A 177 9.23 2.65 -17.82
CA LEU A 177 8.25 1.67 -17.35
C LEU A 177 7.71 2.03 -15.97
N VAL A 178 6.39 2.00 -15.83
CA VAL A 178 5.67 2.07 -14.57
C VAL A 178 5.01 0.73 -14.27
N VAL A 179 5.36 0.14 -13.13
CA VAL A 179 4.72 -1.08 -12.61
C VAL A 179 3.74 -0.68 -11.51
N CYS A 180 2.45 -0.78 -11.80
CA CYS A 180 1.38 -0.50 -10.86
C CYS A 180 0.90 -1.80 -10.20
N LEU A 181 1.02 -1.87 -8.87
CA LEU A 181 0.39 -2.92 -8.07
C LEU A 181 -0.93 -2.38 -7.52
N ASN A 182 -2.05 -2.89 -8.02
CA ASN A 182 -3.37 -2.42 -7.59
C ASN A 182 -4.24 -3.58 -7.08
N PRO A 183 -4.24 -3.85 -5.75
CA PRO A 183 -5.07 -4.90 -5.15
C PRO A 183 -6.56 -4.53 -5.08
N MET A 184 -6.90 -3.26 -5.36
CA MET A 184 -8.26 -2.71 -5.23
C MET A 184 -9.03 -2.72 -6.55
N SER A 185 -8.38 -3.04 -7.67
CA SER A 185 -9.00 -3.25 -8.98
C SER A 185 -8.99 -4.72 -9.37
N SER A 186 -9.89 -5.14 -10.24
CA SER A 186 -9.79 -6.44 -10.91
C SER A 186 -10.53 -6.41 -12.24
N LEU A 187 -10.01 -7.15 -13.23
CA LEU A 187 -10.73 -7.47 -14.47
C LEU A 187 -11.48 -8.81 -14.35
N ALA A 188 -11.25 -9.58 -13.29
CA ALA A 188 -12.01 -10.78 -13.05
C ALA A 188 -13.42 -10.40 -12.60
N GLN A 189 -14.42 -11.09 -13.15
CA GLN A 189 -15.77 -10.99 -12.61
C GLN A 189 -15.79 -11.63 -11.22
N ALA A 190 -16.39 -10.94 -10.25
CA ALA A 190 -16.55 -11.51 -8.92
C ALA A 190 -17.38 -12.78 -9.03
N SER A 191 -16.81 -13.88 -8.55
CA SER A 191 -17.49 -15.17 -8.50
C SER A 191 -18.29 -15.22 -7.20
N GLY A 192 -19.55 -14.79 -7.23
CA GLY A 192 -20.42 -14.80 -6.05
C GLY A 192 -21.79 -14.19 -6.31
N GLY A 193 -22.84 -14.79 -5.74
CA GLY A 193 -24.23 -14.32 -5.88
C GLY A 193 -24.70 -13.40 -4.75
N SER A 194 -23.92 -13.24 -3.68
CA SER A 194 -24.36 -12.46 -2.51
C SER A 194 -24.41 -10.94 -2.82
N PRO A 195 -25.25 -10.16 -2.11
CA PRO A 195 -25.25 -8.70 -2.26
C PRO A 195 -23.88 -8.06 -1.97
N GLY A 196 -23.14 -8.60 -0.99
CA GLY A 196 -21.79 -8.14 -0.66
C GLY A 196 -20.81 -8.36 -1.80
N ASP A 197 -20.81 -9.55 -2.41
CA ASP A 197 -19.90 -9.85 -3.54
C ASP A 197 -20.17 -8.93 -4.73
N ARG A 198 -21.44 -8.62 -5.01
CA ARG A 198 -21.81 -7.65 -6.05
C ARG A 198 -21.32 -6.24 -5.73
N ALA A 199 -21.46 -5.80 -4.48
CA ALA A 199 -20.94 -4.50 -4.04
C ALA A 199 -19.41 -4.40 -4.17
N ALA A 200 -18.68 -5.45 -3.75
CA ALA A 200 -17.23 -5.50 -3.94
C ALA A 200 -16.82 -5.55 -5.42
N ALA A 201 -17.58 -6.27 -6.27
CA ALA A 201 -17.34 -6.28 -7.71
C ALA A 201 -17.50 -4.88 -8.33
N LEU A 202 -18.57 -4.18 -7.97
CA LEU A 202 -18.84 -2.82 -8.43
C LEU A 202 -17.74 -1.85 -7.97
N MET A 203 -17.31 -1.96 -6.72
CA MET A 203 -16.21 -1.16 -6.18
C MET A 203 -14.92 -1.41 -6.97
N ARG A 204 -14.52 -2.68 -7.16
CA ARG A 204 -13.32 -3.02 -7.95
C ARG A 204 -13.40 -2.54 -9.39
N ALA A 205 -14.59 -2.61 -10.00
CA ALA A 205 -14.81 -2.10 -11.35
C ALA A 205 -14.69 -0.56 -11.43
N MET A 206 -15.21 0.17 -10.43
CA MET A 206 -15.04 1.62 -10.33
C MET A 206 -13.56 2.01 -10.18
N VAL A 207 -12.83 1.33 -9.28
CA VAL A 207 -11.39 1.53 -9.10
C VAL A 207 -10.64 1.21 -10.39
N GLY A 208 -10.98 0.08 -11.05
CA GLY A 208 -10.38 -0.33 -12.32
C GLY A 208 -10.60 0.68 -13.44
N ARG A 209 -11.80 1.28 -13.56
CA ARG A 209 -12.07 2.35 -14.55
C ARG A 209 -11.20 3.58 -14.31
N ARG A 210 -11.06 4.00 -13.04
CA ARG A 210 -10.20 5.14 -12.68
C ARG A 210 -8.73 4.85 -12.98
N LEU A 211 -8.24 3.68 -12.56
CA LEU A 211 -6.88 3.21 -12.84
C LEU A 211 -6.61 3.18 -14.36
N GLY A 212 -7.55 2.66 -15.15
CA GLY A 212 -7.43 2.62 -16.60
C GLY A 212 -7.34 4.02 -17.23
N HIS A 213 -8.07 5.00 -16.70
CA HIS A 213 -7.96 6.39 -17.16
C HIS A 213 -6.61 7.02 -16.79
N GLU A 214 -6.09 6.77 -15.58
CA GLU A 214 -4.77 7.27 -15.18
C GLU A 214 -3.64 6.60 -15.97
N ALA A 215 -3.73 5.29 -16.19
CA ALA A 215 -2.78 4.55 -17.02
C ALA A 215 -2.79 5.01 -18.47
N ARG A 216 -3.95 5.38 -19.04
CA ARG A 216 -4.01 5.98 -20.38
C ARG A 216 -3.20 7.28 -20.45
N LYS A 217 -3.36 8.19 -19.49
CA LYS A 217 -2.59 9.46 -19.47
C LYS A 217 -1.08 9.26 -19.48
N LEU A 218 -0.58 8.21 -18.83
CA LEU A 218 0.84 7.87 -18.86
C LEU A 218 1.26 7.27 -20.21
N ARG A 219 0.45 6.34 -20.74
CA ARG A 219 0.70 5.73 -22.06
C ARG A 219 0.68 6.75 -23.18
N ASP A 220 -0.26 7.70 -23.14
CA ASP A 220 -0.37 8.81 -24.10
C ASP A 220 0.85 9.75 -24.01
N ALA A 221 1.53 9.79 -22.86
CA ALA A 221 2.80 10.51 -22.67
C ALA A 221 4.04 9.68 -23.02
N GLY A 222 3.87 8.48 -23.61
CA GLY A 222 4.96 7.61 -24.04
C GLY A 222 5.46 6.61 -22.98
N THR A 223 4.96 6.67 -21.75
CA THR A 223 5.41 5.77 -20.67
C THR A 223 4.74 4.40 -20.77
N ARG A 224 5.53 3.31 -20.74
CA ARG A 224 4.98 1.96 -20.68
C ARG A 224 4.37 1.71 -19.30
N VAL A 225 3.18 1.14 -19.24
CA VAL A 225 2.48 0.86 -17.96
C VAL A 225 2.08 -0.61 -17.86
N LEU A 226 2.69 -1.31 -16.91
CA LEU A 226 2.32 -2.66 -16.48
C LEU A 226 1.43 -2.56 -15.25
N ILE A 227 0.24 -3.18 -15.30
CA ILE A 227 -0.68 -3.24 -14.16
C ILE A 227 -0.78 -4.69 -13.69
N LEU A 228 -0.47 -4.90 -12.42
CA LEU A 228 -0.67 -6.15 -11.71
C LEU A 228 -1.84 -5.98 -10.75
N GLN A 229 -2.87 -6.78 -10.95
CA GLN A 229 -4.12 -6.71 -10.20
C GLN A 229 -4.65 -8.13 -9.93
N PRO A 230 -5.43 -8.34 -8.86
CA PRO A 230 -6.06 -9.61 -8.51
C PRO A 230 -6.78 -10.29 -9.68
N GLY A 231 -6.49 -11.58 -9.89
CA GLY A 231 -7.25 -12.47 -10.77
C GLY A 231 -8.47 -13.07 -10.07
N ALA A 232 -9.16 -14.00 -10.73
CA ALA A 232 -10.38 -14.61 -10.20
C ALA A 232 -10.14 -15.35 -8.87
N ASP A 233 -9.05 -16.12 -8.78
CA ASP A 233 -8.68 -16.84 -7.57
C ASP A 233 -8.37 -15.88 -6.41
N ASP A 234 -7.64 -14.79 -6.69
CA ASP A 234 -7.32 -13.77 -5.70
C ASP A 234 -8.59 -13.09 -5.17
N VAL A 235 -9.50 -12.69 -6.07
CA VAL A 235 -10.77 -12.06 -5.72
C VAL A 235 -11.64 -13.00 -4.87
N LYS A 236 -11.66 -14.30 -5.20
CA LYS A 236 -12.41 -15.31 -4.42
C LYS A 236 -11.87 -15.43 -3.00
N VAL A 237 -10.55 -15.46 -2.83
CA VAL A 237 -9.92 -15.54 -1.50
C VAL A 237 -10.09 -14.25 -0.72
N MET A 238 -9.92 -13.09 -1.35
CA MET A 238 -10.10 -11.77 -0.72
C MET A 238 -11.56 -11.53 -0.30
N GLY A 239 -12.52 -12.00 -1.09
CA GLY A 239 -13.97 -11.79 -0.92
C GLY A 239 -14.36 -10.31 -0.74
N PHE A 240 -15.47 -10.09 -0.01
CA PHE A 240 -16.01 -8.76 0.28
C PHE A 240 -15.19 -7.96 1.30
N ASN A 241 -14.89 -8.54 2.47
CA ASN A 241 -14.12 -7.86 3.52
C ASN A 241 -12.61 -7.95 3.29
N MET A 242 -12.04 -6.98 2.58
CA MET A 242 -10.60 -6.90 2.27
C MET A 242 -9.72 -6.71 3.51
N MET A 243 -10.28 -6.25 4.63
CA MET A 243 -9.56 -6.07 5.91
C MET A 243 -9.63 -7.33 6.80
N SER A 244 -10.08 -8.47 6.28
CA SER A 244 -10.21 -9.71 7.05
C SER A 244 -8.85 -10.31 7.39
N GLY A 245 -8.41 -10.15 8.65
CA GLY A 245 -7.19 -10.77 9.16
C GLY A 245 -7.15 -12.30 9.05
N ARG A 246 -8.30 -12.97 9.11
CA ARG A 246 -8.40 -14.44 8.97
C ARG A 246 -7.94 -14.95 7.61
N ARG A 247 -8.09 -14.14 6.56
CA ARG A 247 -7.79 -14.53 5.17
C ARG A 247 -6.42 -14.07 4.70
N ARG A 248 -5.67 -13.33 5.53
CA ARG A 248 -4.40 -12.69 5.14
C ARG A 248 -3.36 -13.67 4.62
N VAL A 249 -3.17 -14.81 5.28
CA VAL A 249 -2.16 -15.82 4.88
C VAL A 249 -2.52 -16.44 3.53
N GLN A 250 -3.78 -16.87 3.39
CA GLN A 250 -4.27 -17.46 2.15
C GLN A 250 -4.24 -16.45 0.99
N ALA A 251 -4.63 -15.20 1.25
CA ALA A 251 -4.58 -14.12 0.27
C ALA A 251 -3.14 -13.86 -0.19
N THR A 252 -2.17 -13.79 0.72
CA THR A 252 -0.75 -13.62 0.39
C THR A 252 -0.22 -14.79 -0.44
N GLN A 253 -0.48 -16.03 -0.04
CA GLN A 253 -0.03 -17.22 -0.78
C GLN A 253 -0.62 -17.25 -2.20
N THR A 254 -1.91 -16.92 -2.32
CA THR A 254 -2.59 -16.86 -3.62
C THR A 254 -1.99 -15.75 -4.49
N ALA A 255 -1.77 -14.56 -3.93
CA ALA A 255 -1.16 -13.42 -4.62
C ALA A 255 0.25 -13.70 -5.10
N VAL A 256 1.07 -14.41 -4.32
CA VAL A 256 2.42 -14.85 -4.74
C VAL A 256 2.32 -15.75 -5.97
N LYS A 257 1.43 -16.74 -5.94
CA LYS A 257 1.22 -17.67 -7.06
C LYS A 257 0.69 -16.96 -8.30
N SER A 258 -0.36 -16.15 -8.17
CA SER A 258 -1.03 -15.46 -9.27
C SER A 258 -0.10 -14.43 -9.91
N THR A 259 0.65 -13.66 -9.12
CA THR A 259 1.63 -12.68 -9.61
C THR A 259 2.79 -13.38 -10.33
N ALA A 260 3.32 -14.48 -9.78
CA ALA A 260 4.36 -15.25 -10.46
C ALA A 260 3.90 -15.79 -11.82
N LEU A 261 2.65 -16.25 -11.93
CA LEU A 261 2.05 -16.68 -13.20
C LEU A 261 1.87 -15.51 -14.17
N ALA A 262 1.41 -14.35 -13.70
CA ALA A 262 1.27 -13.15 -14.51
C ALA A 262 2.62 -12.71 -15.10
N LEU A 263 3.68 -12.68 -14.29
CA LEU A 263 5.03 -12.34 -14.74
C LEU A 263 5.61 -13.38 -15.69
N ARG A 264 5.35 -14.68 -15.49
CA ARG A 264 5.76 -15.73 -16.44
C ARG A 264 5.08 -15.55 -17.80
N ARG A 265 3.77 -15.29 -17.82
CA ARG A 265 3.02 -15.01 -19.06
C ARG A 265 3.54 -13.76 -19.76
N LEU A 266 3.84 -12.71 -18.99
CA LEU A 266 4.42 -11.48 -19.53
C LEU A 266 5.77 -11.75 -20.20
N ARG A 267 6.66 -12.51 -19.57
CA ARG A 267 7.97 -12.86 -20.15
C ARG A 267 7.87 -13.60 -21.49
N VAL A 268 6.82 -14.41 -21.68
CA VAL A 268 6.58 -15.11 -22.95
C VAL A 268 6.00 -14.17 -24.01
N ARG A 269 5.14 -13.23 -23.62
CA ARG A 269 4.45 -12.33 -24.56
C ARG A 269 5.29 -11.11 -24.98
N ASP A 270 6.03 -10.55 -24.04
CA ASP A 270 6.87 -9.37 -24.24
C ASP A 270 8.15 -9.50 -23.39
N PRO A 271 9.19 -10.18 -23.93
CA PRO A 271 10.45 -10.37 -23.24
C PRO A 271 11.14 -9.05 -22.85
N SER A 272 10.85 -7.96 -23.57
CA SER A 272 11.50 -6.65 -23.37
C SER A 272 11.07 -5.93 -22.08
N VAL A 273 9.99 -6.38 -21.43
CA VAL A 273 9.48 -5.75 -20.19
C VAL A 273 10.22 -6.24 -18.95
N LEU A 274 10.77 -7.46 -18.98
CA LEU A 274 11.40 -8.08 -17.83
C LEU A 274 12.88 -8.29 -18.11
N PRO A 275 13.77 -8.02 -17.14
CA PRO A 275 15.19 -8.27 -17.34
C PRO A 275 15.44 -9.73 -17.70
N GLU A 276 16.49 -9.99 -18.48
CA GLU A 276 16.88 -11.35 -18.84
C GLU A 276 17.12 -12.20 -17.59
N ARG A 277 16.87 -13.50 -17.69
CA ARG A 277 17.24 -14.41 -16.60
C ARG A 277 18.76 -14.40 -16.48
N THR A 278 19.29 -13.81 -15.42
CA THR A 278 20.65 -14.13 -14.98
C THR A 278 20.68 -15.62 -14.69
N ARG A 279 21.35 -16.41 -15.53
CA ARG A 279 21.72 -17.78 -15.19
C ARG A 279 22.48 -17.69 -13.88
N ARG A 280 21.92 -18.19 -12.77
CA ARG A 280 22.71 -18.42 -11.56
C ARG A 280 23.79 -19.41 -11.94
N THR A 281 25.02 -18.95 -12.14
CA THR A 281 26.19 -19.81 -12.04
C THR A 281 26.22 -20.30 -10.60
N SER A 282 25.73 -21.53 -10.40
CA SER A 282 25.84 -22.24 -9.14
C SER A 282 27.31 -22.66 -8.97
N THR A 283 28.20 -21.72 -8.70
CA THR A 283 29.51 -22.03 -8.11
C THR A 283 29.35 -21.97 -6.60
N ALA A 284 28.68 -22.98 -6.04
CA ALA A 284 28.87 -23.30 -4.63
C ALA A 284 30.32 -23.79 -4.47
N PRO A 285 31.09 -23.28 -3.50
CA PRO A 285 32.42 -23.82 -3.24
C PRO A 285 32.26 -25.28 -2.78
N ARG A 286 32.87 -26.22 -3.52
CA ARG A 286 33.01 -27.61 -3.07
C ARG A 286 33.87 -27.58 -1.80
N VAL A 287 33.24 -27.74 -0.65
CA VAL A 287 33.95 -28.01 0.61
C VAL A 287 34.70 -29.33 0.41
N ALA A 288 36.02 -29.25 0.29
CA ALA A 288 36.88 -30.42 0.17
C ALA A 288 36.77 -31.25 1.46
N ALA A 289 36.16 -32.44 1.36
CA ALA A 289 36.11 -33.39 2.44
C ALA A 289 37.55 -33.81 2.82
N LYS A 290 38.03 -33.34 3.97
CA LYS A 290 39.33 -33.72 4.54
C LYS A 290 39.24 -35.19 4.96
N ARG A 291 39.72 -36.08 4.10
CA ARG A 291 39.88 -37.51 4.37
C ARG A 291 40.80 -37.69 5.59
N ARG A 292 40.23 -38.01 6.76
CA ARG A 292 41.00 -38.51 7.91
C ARG A 292 41.54 -39.90 7.54
N ARG A 293 42.84 -39.99 7.20
CA ARG A 293 43.56 -41.26 7.24
C ARG A 293 43.77 -41.61 8.72
N ARG A 294 43.12 -42.69 9.16
CA ARG A 294 43.57 -43.45 10.34
C ARG A 294 44.91 -44.08 9.97
N ALA A 295 45.95 -43.83 10.75
CA ALA A 295 47.13 -44.66 10.84
C ALA A 295 47.13 -45.31 12.22
N ALA A 296 47.70 -46.51 12.26
CA ALA A 296 47.68 -47.50 13.33
C ALA A 296 48.17 -46.99 14.69
#